data_AF-A0A1R3FWA6-F1
#
_entry.id   AF-A0A1R3FWA6-F1
#
_cell.length_a   1.000
_cell.length_b   1.000
_cell.length_c   1.000
_cell.angle_alpha   90.00
_cell.angle_beta   90.00
_cell.angle_gamma   90.00
#
_symmetry.space_group_name_H-M   'P 1'
#
loop_
_entity.id
_entity.type
_entity.pdbx_description
1 polymer ?
#
loop_
_entity_poly.entity_id
_entity_poly.type
_entity_poly.pdbx_seq_one_letter_code
_entity_poly.pdbx_strand_id
1 'polypeptide(L)'
;HPWFQGVDWERIYQMDAAFIPEVNDELDTQNFEKFDESENPSPTTSKTGPWRKMLSSKDINFVGYTYKNFEIVNDYQMPGI
;
A
#
# COMPACT_ATOMS: atom_id res chain seq x y z
N HIS A 1 -12.18 22.66 -20.60
CA HIS A 1 -13.59 22.83 -20.21
C HIS A 1 -13.69 24.04 -19.27
N PRO A 2 -14.70 24.92 -19.38
CA PRO A 2 -14.80 26.15 -18.57
C PRO A 2 -14.79 25.92 -17.05
N TRP A 3 -15.22 24.75 -16.58
CA TRP A 3 -15.18 24.37 -15.16
C TRP A 3 -13.78 24.50 -14.51
N PHE A 4 -12.70 24.33 -15.30
CA PHE A 4 -11.32 24.37 -14.80
C PHE A 4 -10.60 25.69 -15.08
N GLN A 5 -11.34 26.75 -15.42
CA GLN A 5 -10.72 28.04 -15.69
C GLN A 5 -9.98 28.54 -14.43
N GLY A 6 -8.71 28.86 -14.59
CA GLY A 6 -7.85 29.30 -13.48
C GLY A 6 -7.10 28.18 -12.75
N VAL A 7 -7.34 26.91 -13.10
CA VAL A 7 -6.51 25.80 -12.60
C VAL A 7 -5.16 25.82 -13.34
N ASP A 8 -4.08 26.00 -12.58
CA ASP A 8 -2.71 25.85 -13.07
C ASP A 8 -2.29 24.37 -12.97
N TRP A 9 -2.46 23.63 -14.07
CA TRP A 9 -2.16 22.19 -14.12
C TRP A 9 -0.67 21.87 -14.02
N GLU A 10 0.21 22.78 -14.45
CA GLU A 10 1.66 22.57 -14.34
C GLU A 10 2.13 22.62 -12.89
N ARG A 11 1.40 23.37 -12.05
CA ARG A 11 1.76 23.60 -10.65
C ARG A 11 0.80 23.02 -9.62
N ILE A 12 -0.10 22.13 -10.05
CA ILE A 12 -1.20 21.64 -9.19
C ILE A 12 -0.69 20.96 -7.91
N TYR A 13 0.49 20.33 -7.94
CA TYR A 13 1.10 19.68 -6.78
C TYR A 13 1.85 20.65 -5.84
N GLN A 14 2.17 21.85 -6.30
CA GLN A 14 2.83 22.90 -5.52
C GLN A 14 1.82 23.89 -4.93
N MET A 15 0.57 23.85 -5.38
CA MET A 15 -0.51 24.69 -4.85
C MET A 15 -1.00 24.16 -3.50
N ASP A 16 -1.43 25.07 -2.63
CA ASP A 16 -2.05 24.71 -1.36
C ASP A 16 -3.35 23.93 -1.60
N ALA A 17 -3.48 22.77 -0.95
CA ALA A 17 -4.70 21.99 -0.99
C ALA A 17 -5.83 22.74 -0.27
N ALA A 18 -7.05 22.65 -0.81
CA ALA A 18 -8.23 23.25 -0.18
C ALA A 18 -8.56 22.65 1.20
N PHE A 19 -8.06 21.44 1.47
CA PHE A 19 -8.26 20.74 2.73
C PHE A 19 -6.99 19.99 3.11
N ILE A 20 -6.60 20.12 4.38
CA ILE A 20 -5.49 19.39 4.99
C ILE A 20 -6.10 18.54 6.12
N PRO A 21 -6.00 17.19 6.07
CA PRO A 21 -6.54 16.33 7.11
C PRO A 21 -5.75 16.48 8.41
N GLU A 22 -6.42 16.33 9.54
CA GLU A 22 -5.78 16.23 10.85
C GLU A 22 -5.14 14.85 11.01
N VAL A 23 -3.87 14.82 11.42
CA VAL A 23 -3.09 13.61 11.68
C VAL A 23 -2.31 13.83 12.97
N ASN A 24 -2.55 12.98 13.96
CA ASN A 24 -1.94 13.11 15.28
C ASN A 24 -0.51 12.53 15.32
N ASP A 25 -0.29 11.38 14.66
CA ASP A 25 1.00 10.69 14.59
C ASP A 25 1.09 9.72 13.38
N GLU A 26 2.25 9.09 13.19
CA GLU A 26 2.54 8.19 12.05
C GLU A 26 1.65 6.93 12.00
N LEU A 27 1.08 6.51 13.13
CA LEU A 27 0.23 5.32 13.24
C LEU A 27 -1.25 5.69 13.38
N ASP A 28 -1.60 6.96 13.21
CA ASP A 28 -2.97 7.46 13.31
C ASP A 28 -3.87 6.84 12.24
N THR A 29 -4.94 6.18 12.67
CA THR A 29 -5.94 5.53 11.82
C THR A 29 -7.31 6.22 11.85
N GLN A 30 -7.41 7.43 12.43
CA GLN A 30 -8.69 8.13 12.62
C GLN A 30 -9.42 8.47 11.31
N ASN A 31 -8.67 8.67 10.23
CA ASN A 31 -9.21 9.04 8.91
C ASN A 31 -9.69 7.83 8.08
N PHE A 32 -9.70 6.63 8.68
CA PHE A 32 -10.20 5.41 8.04
C PHE A 32 -11.55 4.98 8.63
N GLU A 33 -12.42 4.45 7.77
CA GLU A 33 -13.67 3.82 8.21
C GLU A 33 -13.38 2.52 8.97
N LYS A 34 -14.12 2.31 10.07
CA LYS A 34 -14.12 1.05 10.81
C LYS A 34 -15.23 0.17 10.26
N PHE A 35 -14.85 -0.82 9.46
CA PHE A 35 -15.78 -1.85 9.03
C PHE A 35 -15.85 -2.94 10.09
N ASP A 36 -17.04 -3.48 10.32
CA ASP A 36 -17.15 -4.76 11.02
C ASP A 36 -16.47 -5.80 10.14
N GLU A 37 -15.36 -6.38 10.63
CA GLU A 37 -14.77 -7.56 10.01
C GLU A 37 -15.84 -8.63 10.02
N SER A 38 -16.45 -8.91 8.87
CA SER A 38 -17.50 -9.91 8.72
C SER A 38 -17.09 -11.17 9.46
N GLU A 39 -17.85 -11.51 10.51
CA GLU A 39 -17.55 -12.62 11.40
C GLU A 39 -17.27 -13.89 10.60
N ASN A 40 -16.22 -14.58 11.03
CA ASN A 40 -15.69 -15.86 10.56
C ASN A 40 -14.65 -15.74 9.44
N PRO A 41 -13.37 -15.45 9.76
CA PRO A 41 -12.30 -16.00 8.97
C PRO A 41 -12.54 -17.50 8.87
N SER A 42 -12.86 -18.00 7.67
CA SER A 42 -12.87 -19.43 7.41
C SER A 42 -11.55 -19.99 7.94
N PRO A 43 -11.55 -21.03 8.79
CA PRO A 43 -10.32 -21.50 9.42
C PRO A 43 -9.28 -21.78 8.34
N THR A 44 -8.23 -20.96 8.31
CA THR A 44 -7.12 -21.14 7.39
C THR A 44 -6.47 -22.46 7.74
N THR A 45 -6.74 -23.50 6.95
CA THR A 45 -6.11 -24.80 7.11
C THR A 45 -4.66 -24.68 6.66
N SER A 46 -3.78 -24.26 7.56
CA SER A 46 -2.33 -24.33 7.40
C SER A 46 -1.88 -25.78 7.46
N LYS A 47 -2.23 -26.58 6.44
CA LYS A 47 -1.68 -27.93 6.26
C LYS A 47 -0.40 -27.83 5.43
N THR A 48 0.68 -27.33 6.04
CA THR A 48 2.04 -27.43 5.51
C THR A 48 2.81 -28.41 6.38
N GLY A 49 2.67 -29.71 6.07
CA GLY A 49 3.52 -30.75 6.64
C GLY A 49 4.96 -30.65 6.08
N PRO A 50 5.96 -31.28 6.74
CA PRO A 50 7.39 -31.13 6.43
C PRO A 50 7.81 -31.49 4.99
N TRP A 51 6.92 -32.13 4.22
CA TRP A 51 7.23 -32.78 2.94
C TRP A 51 6.70 -32.04 1.70
N ARG A 52 5.99 -30.92 1.84
CA ARG A 52 5.57 -30.10 0.68
C ARG A 52 6.49 -28.91 0.49
N LYS A 53 7.69 -29.17 -0.04
CA LYS A 53 8.63 -28.18 -0.58
C LYS A 53 8.48 -28.00 -2.10
N MET A 54 7.57 -28.72 -2.74
CA MET A 54 7.21 -28.50 -4.14
C MET A 54 6.19 -27.36 -4.17
N LEU A 55 6.43 -26.34 -5.02
CA LEU A 55 5.53 -25.20 -5.24
C LEU A 55 4.09 -25.72 -5.19
N SER A 56 3.36 -25.35 -4.15
CA SER A 56 1.96 -25.76 -4.05
C SER A 56 1.26 -25.22 -5.30
N SER A 57 0.25 -25.91 -5.84
CA SER A 57 -0.47 -25.38 -7.02
C SER A 57 -1.03 -23.96 -6.79
N LYS A 58 -1.13 -23.52 -5.53
CA LYS A 58 -1.53 -22.17 -5.13
C LYS A 58 -0.40 -21.15 -5.27
N ASP A 59 0.87 -21.55 -5.21
CA ASP A 59 2.04 -20.67 -5.29
C ASP A 59 2.19 -20.06 -6.69
N ILE A 60 1.69 -20.78 -7.73
CA ILE A 60 1.61 -20.29 -9.11
C ILE A 60 0.77 -19.01 -9.19
N ASN A 61 -0.25 -18.86 -8.34
CA ASN A 61 -1.12 -17.67 -8.33
C ASN A 61 -0.41 -16.41 -7.84
N PHE A 62 0.79 -16.54 -7.26
CA PHE A 62 1.56 -15.42 -6.69
C PHE A 62 2.85 -15.12 -7.48
N VAL A 63 3.05 -15.74 -8.64
CA VAL A 63 4.18 -15.41 -9.52
C VAL A 63 4.05 -13.94 -9.97
N GLY A 64 5.09 -13.15 -9.71
CA GLY A 64 5.10 -11.70 -10.02
C GLY A 64 4.51 -10.81 -8.93
N TYR A 65 4.07 -11.37 -7.79
CA TYR A 65 3.53 -10.58 -6.67
C TYR A 65 4.60 -9.75 -5.95
N THR A 66 5.85 -10.24 -5.90
CA THR A 66 6.95 -9.53 -5.25
C THR A 66 7.32 -8.27 -6.05
N TYR A 67 7.08 -7.11 -5.45
CA TYR A 67 7.50 -5.81 -5.96
C TYR A 67 8.55 -5.18 -5.04
N LYS A 68 9.55 -4.53 -5.64
CA LYS A 68 10.53 -3.68 -4.96
C LYS A 68 10.66 -2.40 -5.76
N ASN A 69 10.33 -1.25 -5.17
CA ASN A 69 10.54 0.04 -5.81
C ASN A 69 12.04 0.36 -5.81
N PHE A 70 12.70 0.29 -6.97
CA PHE A 70 14.13 0.53 -7.09
C PHE A 70 14.52 2.01 -7.07
N GLU A 71 13.61 2.93 -7.43
CA GLU A 71 13.86 4.37 -7.40
C GLU A 71 14.05 4.84 -5.95
N ILE A 72 13.17 4.41 -5.05
CA ILE A 72 13.27 4.71 -3.61
C ILE A 72 14.49 3.99 -2.99
N VAL A 73 14.77 2.74 -3.38
CA VAL A 73 15.88 1.97 -2.81
C VAL A 73 17.25 2.56 -3.13
N ASN A 74 17.41 3.18 -4.31
CA ASN A 74 18.68 3.80 -4.69
C ASN A 74 18.90 5.17 -4.02
N ASP A 75 17.83 5.89 -3.69
CA ASP A 75 17.91 7.19 -2.99
C ASP A 75 18.28 7.04 -1.51
N TYR A 76 18.03 5.87 -0.90
CA TYR A 76 18.52 5.50 0.43
C TYR A 76 19.88 4.78 0.40
N GLN A 77 20.84 5.24 -0.41
CA GLN A 77 22.25 4.99 -0.10
C GLN A 77 22.63 5.79 1.16
N MET A 78 22.19 5.28 2.31
CA MET A 78 22.73 5.65 3.62
C MET A 78 24.24 5.43 3.57
N PRO A 79 25.07 6.43 3.94
CA PRO A 79 26.51 6.23 4.06
C PRO A 79 26.77 5.23 5.19
N GLY A 80 27.06 3.98 4.81
CA GLY A 80 27.67 2.96 5.66
C GLY A 80 26.75 2.29 6.67
N ILE A 81 26.29 1.08 6.33
CA ILE A 81 26.56 -0.12 7.13
C ILE A 81 27.17 -1.15 6.19
#